data_AF-A0A392SZM5-F1
#
_entry.id   AF-A0A392SZM5-F1
#
_cell.length_a   1.000
_cell.length_b   1.000
_cell.length_c   1.000
_cell.angle_alpha   90.00
_cell.angle_beta   90.00
_cell.angle_gamma   90.00
#
_symmetry.space_group_name_H-M   'P 1'
#
loop_
_entity.id
_entity.type
_entity.pdbx_description
1 polymer ?
#
loop_
_entity_poly.entity_id
_entity_poly.type
_entity_poly.pdbx_seq_one_letter_code
_entity_poly.pdbx_strand_id
1 'polypeptide(L)' 'MVETKSITEQLAEFNKIIDDLANMDVNLEDSDKALHLLCMLPKSYESFKDTMFYGKE' A
#
# COMPACT_ATOMS: atom_id res chain seq x y z
N MET A 1 -15.00 -15.67 8.67
CA MET A 1 -13.62 -15.17 8.76
C MET A 1 -13.44 -14.32 7.52
N VAL A 2 -13.52 -12.99 7.64
CA VAL A 2 -13.60 -12.16 6.44
C VAL A 2 -12.23 -12.14 5.80
N GLU A 3 -12.09 -12.82 4.67
CA GLU A 3 -11.01 -12.53 3.73
C GLU A 3 -11.26 -11.09 3.26
N THR A 4 -10.67 -10.18 4.02
CA THR A 4 -10.47 -8.77 3.71
C THR A 4 -10.03 -8.65 2.26
N LYS A 5 -10.80 -7.89 1.46
CA LYS A 5 -10.53 -7.36 0.11
C LYS A 5 -9.32 -7.98 -0.60
N SER A 6 -9.55 -8.60 -1.75
CA SER A 6 -8.47 -9.23 -2.52
C SER A 6 -7.33 -8.23 -2.76
N ILE A 7 -6.08 -8.70 -2.76
CA ILE A 7 -4.90 -7.85 -3.02
C ILE A 7 -5.07 -7.06 -4.33
N THR A 8 -5.75 -7.64 -5.31
CA THR A 8 -6.12 -6.98 -6.56
C THR A 8 -7.03 -5.78 -6.35
N GLU A 9 -8.03 -5.88 -5.48
CA GLU A 9 -8.92 -4.76 -5.14
C GLU A 9 -8.17 -3.67 -4.38
N GLN A 10 -7.26 -4.04 -3.48
CA GLN A 10 -6.45 -3.07 -2.74
C GLN A 10 -5.46 -2.34 -3.64
N LEU A 11 -4.82 -3.04 -4.57
CA LEU A 11 -3.98 -2.43 -5.61
C LEU A 11 -4.78 -1.50 -6.52
N ALA A 12 -6.02 -1.86 -6.87
CA ALA A 12 -6.90 -1.01 -7.66
C ALA A 12 -7.28 0.27 -6.90
N GLU A 13 -7.63 0.17 -5.61
CA GLU A 13 -7.89 1.33 -4.77
C GLU A 13 -6.65 2.20 -4.57
N PHE A 14 -5.49 1.57 -4.33
CA PHE A 14 -4.21 2.27 -4.24
C PHE A 14 -3.93 3.09 -5.50
N ASN A 15 -4.00 2.47 -6.68
CA ASN A 15 -3.76 3.17 -7.94
C ASN A 15 -4.75 4.32 -8.15
N LYS A 16 -6.03 4.13 -7.77
CA LYS A 16 -7.02 5.21 -7.84
C LYS A 16 -6.66 6.38 -6.91
N ILE A 17 -6.16 6.11 -5.71
CA ILE A 17 -5.70 7.17 -4.77
C ILE A 17 -4.49 7.91 -5.34
N ILE A 18 -3.52 7.19 -5.90
CA ILE A 18 -2.35 7.81 -6.53
C ILE A 18 -2.76 8.68 -7.73
N ASP A 19 -3.68 8.21 -8.55
CA ASP A 19 -4.23 8.94 -9.70
C ASP A 19 -5.00 10.21 -9.26
N ASP A 20 -5.84 10.11 -8.23
CA ASP A 20 -6.57 11.24 -7.67
C ASP A 20 -5.63 12.30 -7.08
N LEU A 21 -4.60 11.87 -6.35
CA LEU A 21 -3.55 12.76 -5.84
C LEU A 21 -2.76 13.42 -6.96
N ALA A 22 -2.37 12.67 -7.99
CA ALA A 22 -1.68 13.21 -9.15
C ALA A 22 -2.55 14.23 -9.91
N ASN A 23 -3.86 13.98 -10.02
CA ASN A 23 -4.82 14.93 -10.59
C ASN A 23 -4.96 16.22 -9.76
N MET A 24 -4.68 16.16 -8.46
CA MET A 24 -4.60 17.33 -7.57
C MET A 24 -3.23 18.02 -7.57
N ASP A 25 -2.33 17.66 -8.49
CA ASP A 25 -0.92 18.12 -8.53
C ASP A 25 -0.09 17.65 -7.31
N VAL A 26 -0.57 16.64 -6.59
CA VAL A 26 0.13 16.02 -5.46
C VAL A 26 0.86 14.77 -5.96
N ASN A 27 2.13 14.93 -6.30
CA ASN A 27 2.96 13.79 -6.69
C ASN A 27 3.66 13.18 -5.47
N LEU A 28 3.28 11.95 -5.12
CA LEU A 28 3.98 11.18 -4.10
C LEU A 28 5.29 10.61 -4.66
N GLU A 29 6.36 10.66 -3.87
CA GLU A 29 7.61 9.98 -4.18
C GLU A 29 7.41 8.46 -4.17
N ASP A 30 8.26 7.70 -4.86
CA ASP A 30 8.13 6.23 -4.93
C ASP A 30 8.24 5.57 -3.54
N SER A 31 9.00 6.18 -2.63
CA SER A 31 9.07 5.78 -1.21
C SER A 31 7.74 5.95 -0.50
N ASP A 32 7.07 7.09 -0.64
CA ASP A 32 5.76 7.35 -0.03
C ASP A 32 4.66 6.45 -0.64
N LYS A 33 4.71 6.22 -1.95
CA LYS A 33 3.83 5.28 -2.65
C LYS A 33 3.99 3.87 -2.08
N ALA A 34 5.24 3.41 -1.89
CA ALA A 34 5.51 2.10 -1.32
C ALA A 34 5.03 1.99 0.14
N LEU A 35 5.27 3.02 0.96
CA LEU A 35 4.79 3.11 2.35
C LEU A 35 3.25 3.07 2.43
N HIS A 36 2.58 3.81 1.57
CA HIS A 36 1.12 3.85 1.54
C HIS A 36 0.53 2.52 1.08
N LEU A 37 1.11 1.88 0.06
CA LEU A 37 0.72 0.53 -0.37
C LEU A 37 0.92 -0.48 0.76
N LEU A 38 2.07 -0.45 1.44
CA LEU A 38 2.35 -1.29 2.61
C LEU A 38 1.31 -1.08 3.71
N CYS A 39 0.92 0.16 4.01
CA CYS A 39 -0.14 0.45 5.00
C CYS A 39 -1.48 -0.16 4.59
N MET A 40 -1.80 -0.12 3.30
CA MET A 40 -3.04 -0.66 2.75
C MET A 40 -3.07 -2.19 2.83
N LEU A 41 -1.94 -2.88 2.69
CA LEU A 41 -1.89 -4.34 2.69
C LEU A 41 -2.56 -4.98 3.93
N PRO A 42 -3.28 -6.11 3.74
CA PRO A 42 -4.04 -6.73 4.80
C PRO A 42 -3.09 -7.32 5.86
N LYS A 43 -3.63 -7.60 7.05
CA LYS A 43 -2.84 -8.17 8.17
C LYS A 43 -2.14 -9.49 7.83
N SER A 44 -2.61 -10.22 6.83
CA SER A 44 -1.92 -11.41 6.31
C SER A 44 -0.51 -11.11 5.79
N TYR A 45 -0.22 -9.86 5.41
CA TYR A 45 1.09 -9.39 4.96
C TYR A 45 1.83 -8.61 6.05
N GLU A 46 1.41 -8.71 7.31
CA GLU A 46 2.08 -8.03 8.44
C GLU A 46 3.55 -8.40 8.54
N SER A 47 3.91 -9.69 8.39
CA SER A 47 5.31 -10.13 8.33
C SER A 47 6.11 -9.50 7.17
N PHE A 48 5.45 -9.24 6.03
CA PHE A 48 6.08 -8.56 4.89
C PHE A 48 6.30 -7.07 5.19
N LYS A 49 5.33 -6.41 5.83
CA LYS A 49 5.47 -5.03 6.32
C LYS A 49 6.62 -4.94 7.30
N ASP A 50 6.64 -5.82 8.29
CA ASP A 50 7.69 -5.87 9.31
C ASP A 50 9.08 -6.04 8.69
N THR A 51 9.22 -6.97 7.74
CA THR A 51 10.48 -7.18 7.01
C THR A 51 10.91 -5.93 6.22
N MET A 52 9.97 -5.22 5.60
CA MET A 52 10.25 -3.99 4.85
C MET A 52 10.61 -2.80 5.75
N PHE A 53 10.00 -2.69 6.93
CA PHE A 53 10.22 -1.58 7.86
C PHE A 53 11.43 -1.77 8.76
N TYR A 54 11.61 -2.98 9.28
CA TYR A 54 12.66 -3.28 10.25
C TYR A 54 13.91 -3.87 9.58
N GLY A 55 13.82 -4.32 8.33
CA GLY A 55 14.86 -5.14 7.71
C GLY A 55 14.97 -6.48 8.45
N LYS A 56 15.55 -7.50 7.82
CA LYS A 56 16.00 -8.64 8.62
C LYS A 56 17.09 -8.15 9.55
N GLU A 57 16.90 -8.33 10.86
CA GLU A 57 18.01 -8.40 11.82
C GLU A 57 19.05 -9.43 11.36
#